data_AF-A0A0A3W4T1-F1
#
_entry.id   AF-A0A0A3W4T1-F1
#
_cell.length_a   1.000
_cell.length_b   1.000
_cell.length_c   1.000
_cell.angle_alpha   90.00
_cell.angle_beta   90.00
_cell.angle_gamma   90.00
#
_symmetry.space_group_name_H-M   'P 1'
#
loop_
_entity.id
_entity.type
_entity.pdbx_description
1 polymer ?
#
loop_
_entity_poly.entity_id
_entity_poly.type
_entity_poly.pdbx_seq_one_letter_code
_entity_poly.pdbx_strand_id
1 'polypeptide(L)'
;MERLALNPMLAIDFAKEQLIADTMGHRDFSGLWGEFKLLEQLILKAIAESQVELYSSQFRQHLADSIGVDNIAVSSIQSALRSLSKKQIIFKPENGTYEIEDALFKEWIMDEA
;
A
#
# COMPACT_ATOMS: atom_id res chain seq x y z
N MET A 1 0.69 -36.94 -33.10
CA MET A 1 0.50 -37.59 -31.78
C MET A 1 1.87 -37.99 -31.25
N GLU A 2 2.04 -38.05 -29.93
CA GLU A 2 3.26 -38.40 -29.17
C GLU A 2 4.13 -37.21 -28.77
N ARG A 3 4.44 -36.91 -27.50
CA ARG A 3 4.05 -37.45 -26.18
C ARG A 3 4.08 -36.25 -25.21
N LEU A 4 2.91 -35.75 -24.78
CA LEU A 4 2.78 -34.98 -23.53
C LEU A 4 2.95 -35.96 -22.37
N ALA A 5 4.18 -36.39 -22.12
CA ALA A 5 4.59 -36.94 -20.83
C ALA A 5 5.34 -35.83 -20.07
N LEU A 6 4.76 -34.63 -20.03
CA LEU A 6 5.28 -33.53 -19.23
C LEU A 6 4.76 -33.73 -17.81
N ASN A 7 5.70 -34.13 -16.97
CA ASN A 7 5.61 -34.27 -15.53
C ASN A 7 4.57 -33.30 -14.91
N PRO A 8 3.42 -33.80 -14.40
CA PRO A 8 2.32 -32.94 -13.95
C PRO A 8 2.70 -32.00 -12.80
N MET A 9 3.78 -32.28 -12.06
CA MET A 9 4.30 -31.35 -11.05
C MET A 9 4.99 -30.12 -11.65
N LEU A 10 5.75 -30.26 -12.74
CA LEU A 10 6.38 -29.14 -13.46
C LEU A 10 5.33 -28.20 -14.08
N ALA A 11 4.21 -28.77 -14.54
CA ALA A 11 3.09 -27.99 -15.05
C ALA A 11 2.34 -27.22 -13.94
N ILE A 12 2.31 -27.74 -12.71
CA ILE A 12 1.68 -27.08 -11.56
C ILE A 12 2.54 -25.93 -11.05
N ASP A 13 3.85 -26.13 -10.89
CA ASP A 13 4.76 -25.06 -10.43
C ASP A 13 4.81 -23.91 -11.44
N PHE A 14 4.92 -24.22 -12.73
CA PHE A 14 4.86 -23.22 -13.80
C PHE A 14 3.50 -22.52 -13.87
N ALA A 15 2.38 -23.27 -13.73
CA ALA A 15 1.05 -22.67 -13.69
C ALA A 15 0.84 -21.79 -12.45
N LYS A 16 1.48 -22.12 -11.31
CA LYS A 16 1.44 -21.32 -10.09
C LYS A 16 2.24 -20.04 -10.25
N GLU A 17 3.45 -20.10 -10.80
CA GLU A 17 4.25 -18.92 -11.11
C GLU A 17 3.57 -18.03 -12.16
N GLN A 18 2.96 -18.63 -13.17
CA GLN A 18 2.18 -17.91 -14.19
C GLN A 18 0.92 -17.29 -13.59
N LEU A 19 0.23 -17.96 -12.66
CA LEU A 19 -0.96 -17.43 -12.00
C LEU A 19 -0.59 -16.31 -11.01
N ILE A 20 0.55 -16.41 -10.32
CA ILE A 20 1.11 -15.32 -9.51
C ILE A 20 1.48 -14.14 -10.42
N ALA A 21 2.18 -14.39 -11.54
CA ALA A 21 2.55 -13.36 -12.51
C ALA A 21 1.33 -12.73 -13.20
N ASP A 22 0.29 -13.49 -13.51
CA ASP A 22 -0.96 -13.00 -14.11
C ASP A 22 -1.82 -12.24 -13.07
N THR A 23 -1.75 -12.62 -11.78
CA THR A 23 -2.43 -11.89 -10.68
C THR A 23 -1.68 -10.61 -10.29
N MET A 24 -0.35 -10.61 -10.43
CA MET A 24 0.53 -9.44 -10.28
C MET A 24 0.52 -8.55 -11.55
N GLY A 25 0.20 -9.13 -12.71
CA GLY A 25 0.52 -8.60 -14.03
C GLY A 25 -0.30 -7.41 -14.53
N HIS A 26 -1.29 -6.89 -13.77
CA HIS A 26 -2.12 -5.78 -14.24
C HIS A 26 -2.62 -4.81 -13.15
N ARG A 27 -2.03 -4.78 -11.95
CA ARG A 27 -2.29 -3.68 -11.01
C ARG A 27 -1.19 -2.64 -11.17
N ASP A 28 -1.50 -1.55 -11.88
CA ASP A 28 -0.63 -0.38 -12.01
C ASP A 28 -0.58 0.39 -10.67
N PHE A 29 0.10 -0.19 -9.68
CA PHE A 29 0.28 0.43 -8.38
C PHE A 29 1.14 1.69 -8.47
N SER A 30 2.06 1.77 -9.43
CA SER A 30 2.78 3.00 -9.74
C SER A 30 1.86 4.14 -10.18
N GLY A 31 0.90 3.84 -11.06
CA GLY A 31 -0.11 4.78 -11.51
C GLY A 31 -1.03 5.20 -10.37
N LEU A 32 -1.53 4.23 -9.59
CA LEU A 32 -2.33 4.49 -8.39
C LEU A 32 -1.56 5.35 -7.38
N TRP A 33 -0.28 5.06 -7.15
CA TRP A 33 0.59 5.81 -6.25
C TRP A 33 0.74 7.26 -6.67
N GLY A 34 0.87 7.49 -7.98
CA GLY A 34 0.95 8.82 -8.59
C GLY A 34 -0.32 9.67 -8.42
N GLU A 35 -1.47 9.07 -8.11
CA GLU A 35 -2.71 9.81 -7.83
C GLU A 35 -2.78 10.38 -6.40
N PHE A 36 -1.90 9.92 -5.50
CA PHE A 36 -1.86 10.39 -4.13
C PHE A 36 -0.97 11.61 -3.98
N LYS A 37 -1.42 12.55 -3.14
CA LYS A 37 -0.58 13.69 -2.73
C LYS A 37 0.58 13.18 -1.88
N LEU A 38 1.68 13.94 -1.86
CA LEU A 38 2.86 13.62 -1.05
C LEU A 38 2.53 13.29 0.42
N LEU A 39 1.62 14.05 1.06
CA LEU A 39 1.20 13.76 2.43
C LEU A 39 0.43 12.43 2.54
N GLU A 40 -0.42 12.12 1.56
CA GLU A 40 -1.17 10.85 1.52
C GLU A 40 -0.21 9.67 1.33
N GLN A 41 0.78 9.81 0.44
CA GLN A 41 1.84 8.83 0.22
C GLN A 41 2.64 8.55 1.50
N LEU A 42 3.08 9.59 2.22
CA LEU A 42 3.83 9.40 3.47
C LEU A 42 2.98 8.76 4.57
N ILE A 43 1.69 9.08 4.63
CA ILE A 43 0.75 8.42 5.56
C ILE A 43 0.54 6.95 5.17
N LEU A 44 0.46 6.62 3.89
CA LEU A 44 0.36 5.24 3.42
C LEU A 44 1.61 4.42 3.77
N LYS A 45 2.81 4.99 3.62
CA LYS A 45 4.06 4.35 4.08
C LYS A 45 4.01 4.05 5.57
N ALA A 46 3.63 5.04 6.38
CA ALA A 46 3.50 4.86 7.83
C ALA A 46 2.48 3.76 8.19
N ILE A 47 1.33 3.70 7.49
CA ILE A 47 0.33 2.64 7.71
C ILE A 47 0.87 1.27 7.29
N ALA A 48 1.60 1.19 6.17
CA ALA A 48 2.22 -0.06 5.71
C ALA A 48 3.21 -0.61 6.75
N GLU A 49 3.97 0.29 7.39
CA GLU A 49 4.91 0.00 8.49
C GLU A 49 4.22 -0.28 9.84
N SER A 50 2.88 -0.28 9.90
CA SER A 50 2.09 -0.48 11.12
C SER A 50 2.28 0.63 12.18
N GLN A 51 2.56 1.86 11.74
CA GLN A 51 2.64 3.04 12.61
C GLN A 51 1.25 3.35 13.22
N VAL A 52 1.18 3.38 14.54
CA VAL A 52 -0.10 3.50 15.26
C VAL A 52 -0.46 4.95 15.65
N GLU A 53 0.53 5.84 15.80
CA GLU A 53 0.34 7.20 16.32
C GLU A 53 0.36 8.29 15.24
N LEU A 54 -0.47 8.13 14.20
CA LEU A 54 -0.52 9.02 13.02
C LEU A 54 -0.89 10.49 13.34
N TYR A 55 -1.39 10.77 14.55
CA TYR A 55 -1.76 12.13 14.98
C TYR A 55 -0.76 12.78 15.93
N SER A 56 0.23 12.02 16.41
CA SER A 56 1.20 12.52 17.40
C SER A 56 1.97 13.74 16.88
N SER A 57 2.40 14.61 17.77
CA SER A 57 3.26 15.75 17.41
C SER A 57 4.57 15.27 16.78
N GLN A 58 5.17 14.20 17.32
CA GLN A 58 6.40 13.61 16.81
C GLN A 58 6.23 13.13 15.36
N PHE A 59 5.17 12.37 15.06
CA PHE A 59 4.92 11.89 13.71
C PHE A 59 4.67 13.05 12.73
N ARG A 60 3.86 14.05 13.14
CA ARG A 60 3.60 15.22 12.31
C ARG A 60 4.86 16.05 12.04
N GLN A 61 5.77 16.15 13.01
CA GLN A 61 7.05 16.83 12.81
C GLN A 61 7.95 16.05 11.85
N HIS A 62 8.06 14.73 12.02
CA HIS A 62 8.82 13.88 11.11
C HIS A 62 8.35 14.01 9.65
N LEU A 63 7.02 14.04 9.44
CA LEU A 63 6.44 14.29 8.14
C LEU A 63 6.72 15.72 7.63
N ALA A 64 6.66 16.72 8.50
CA ALA A 64 6.93 18.11 8.14
C ALA A 64 8.38 18.30 7.66
N ASP A 65 9.33 17.71 8.40
CA ASP A 65 10.75 17.70 8.06
C ASP A 65 11.01 16.98 6.72
N SER A 66 10.32 15.87 6.47
CA SER A 66 10.43 15.11 5.22
C SER A 66 9.95 15.89 3.99
N ILE A 67 8.98 16.79 4.17
CA ILE A 67 8.41 17.62 3.09
C ILE A 67 9.13 18.98 3.00
N GLY A 68 9.85 19.39 4.04
CA GLY A 68 10.49 20.70 4.13
C GLY A 68 9.53 21.83 4.51
N VAL A 69 8.55 21.55 5.37
CA VAL A 69 7.60 22.54 5.92
C VAL A 69 7.73 22.64 7.43
N ASP A 70 7.35 23.78 8.02
CA ASP A 70 7.53 24.01 9.46
C ASP A 70 6.67 23.07 10.33
N ASN A 71 5.43 22.79 9.90
CA ASN A 71 4.48 22.01 10.66
C ASN A 71 3.35 21.46 9.77
N ILE A 72 2.85 20.28 10.13
CA ILE A 72 1.64 19.69 9.55
C ILE A 72 0.53 19.72 10.59
N ALA A 73 -0.58 20.40 10.26
CA ALA A 73 -1.73 20.46 11.15
C ALA A 73 -2.43 19.09 11.30
N VAL A 74 -3.04 18.84 12.46
CA VAL A 74 -3.85 17.63 12.69
C VAL A 74 -4.97 17.50 11.66
N SER A 75 -5.59 18.62 11.26
CA SER A 75 -6.62 18.66 10.22
C SER A 75 -6.11 18.14 8.87
N SER A 76 -4.85 18.39 8.52
CA SER A 76 -4.25 17.88 7.28
C SER A 76 -4.14 16.35 7.30
N ILE A 77 -3.74 15.77 8.43
CA ILE A 77 -3.72 14.30 8.63
C ILE A 77 -5.14 13.74 8.52
N GLN A 78 -6.11 14.35 9.20
CA GLN A 78 -7.51 13.91 9.15
C GLN A 78 -8.08 13.98 7.73
N SER A 79 -7.79 15.05 6.98
CA SER A 79 -8.21 15.20 5.59
C SER A 79 -7.60 14.14 4.69
N ALA A 80 -6.31 13.84 4.85
CA ALA A 80 -5.64 12.78 4.09
C ALA A 80 -6.23 11.40 4.39
N LEU A 81 -6.40 11.04 5.66
CA LEU A 81 -7.02 9.76 6.06
C LEU A 81 -8.45 9.62 5.53
N ARG A 82 -9.26 10.69 5.62
CA ARG A 82 -10.63 10.68 5.05
C ARG A 82 -10.63 10.51 3.54
N SER A 83 -9.70 11.17 2.84
CA SER A 83 -9.53 11.05 1.39
C SER A 83 -9.20 9.60 1.00
N LEU A 84 -8.21 9.00 1.67
CA LEU A 84 -7.80 7.61 1.46
C LEU A 84 -8.91 6.60 1.78
N SER A 85 -9.65 6.79 2.88
CA SER A 85 -10.80 5.93 3.19
C SER A 85 -11.94 6.08 2.17
N LYS A 86 -12.22 7.30 1.70
CA LYS A 86 -13.24 7.52 0.65
C LYS A 86 -12.85 6.84 -0.67
N LYS A 87 -11.55 6.77 -0.96
CA LYS A 87 -11.00 6.05 -2.12
C LYS A 87 -10.92 4.54 -1.91
N GLN A 88 -11.31 4.00 -0.74
CA GLN A 88 -11.18 2.57 -0.39
C GLN A 88 -9.73 2.07 -0.50
N ILE A 89 -8.78 2.90 -0.06
CA ILE A 89 -7.36 2.53 0.00
C ILE A 89 -7.01 2.04 1.40
N ILE A 90 -7.64 2.65 2.40
CA ILE A 90 -7.46 2.28 3.80
C ILE A 90 -8.81 2.11 4.47
N PHE A 91 -8.87 1.17 5.41
CA PHE A 91 -10.00 1.01 6.31
C PHE A 91 -9.52 1.13 7.76
N LYS A 92 -10.47 1.30 8.68
CA LYS A 92 -10.20 1.28 10.12
C LYS A 92 -11.15 0.26 10.76
N PRO A 93 -10.65 -0.88 11.27
CA PRO A 93 -11.46 -1.84 11.99
C PRO A 93 -11.96 -1.24 13.32
N GLU A 94 -13.03 -1.81 13.88
CA GLU A 94 -13.75 -1.28 15.06
C GLU A 94 -12.87 -1.05 16.30
N ASN A 95 -11.76 -1.77 16.40
CA ASN A 95 -10.86 -1.83 17.54
C ASN A 95 -9.41 -1.40 17.22
N GLY A 96 -9.14 -0.89 16.01
CA GLY A 96 -7.77 -0.86 15.51
C GLY A 96 -7.29 0.44 14.88
N THR A 97 -6.07 0.35 14.38
CA THR A 97 -5.37 1.35 13.59
C THR A 97 -5.79 1.28 12.13
N TYR A 98 -5.44 2.28 11.33
CA TYR A 98 -5.70 2.18 9.90
C TYR A 98 -4.89 1.03 9.29
N GLU A 99 -5.49 0.37 8.31
CA GLU A 99 -4.89 -0.71 7.53
C GLU A 99 -5.14 -0.46 6.05
N ILE A 100 -4.21 -0.89 5.19
CA ILE A 100 -4.35 -0.83 3.73
C ILE A 100 -5.26 -1.97 3.29
N GLU A 101 -6.24 -1.65 2.45
CA GLU A 101 -7.29 -2.60 2.01
C GLU A 101 -6.74 -3.72 1.13
N ASP A 102 -5.82 -3.39 0.22
CA ASP A 102 -5.17 -4.34 -0.68
C ASP A 102 -3.81 -4.77 -0.14
N ALA A 103 -3.69 -6.04 0.26
CA ALA A 103 -2.45 -6.61 0.79
C ALA A 103 -1.29 -6.52 -0.21
N LEU A 104 -1.54 -6.69 -1.52
CA LEU A 104 -0.48 -6.58 -2.52
C LEU A 104 -0.02 -5.13 -2.69
N PHE A 105 -0.94 -4.17 -2.56
CA PHE A 105 -0.57 -2.76 -2.59
C PHE A 105 0.26 -2.38 -1.36
N LYS A 106 -0.07 -2.94 -0.18
CA LYS A 106 0.76 -2.78 1.03
C LYS A 106 2.17 -3.33 0.81
N GLU A 107 2.31 -4.53 0.27
CA GLU A 107 3.60 -5.13 -0.04
C GLU A 107 4.39 -4.27 -1.04
N TRP A 108 3.73 -3.80 -2.10
CA TRP A 108 4.34 -2.89 -3.07
C TRP A 108 4.82 -1.58 -2.44
N ILE A 109 4.04 -0.98 -1.51
CA ILE A 109 4.45 0.24 -0.79
C ILE A 109 5.72 -0.01 0.04
N MET A 110 5.86 -1.20 0.63
CA MET A 110 7.02 -1.54 1.46
C MET A 110 8.30 -1.82 0.65
N ASP A 111 8.16 -2.27 -0.60
CA ASP A 111 9.28 -2.71 -1.44
C ASP A 111 9.73 -1.64 -2.46
N GLU A 112 8.78 -0.92 -3.07
CA GLU A 112 9.00 -0.13 -4.30
C GLU A 112 8.66 1.37 -4.19
N ALA A 113 7.91 1.81 -3.17
CA ALA A 113 7.35 3.17 -3.10
C ALA A 113 8.26 4.24 -2.48
#